data_AF-A0A847W1Y8-F1
#
_entry.id   AF-A0A847W1Y8-F1
#
_cell.length_a   1.000
_cell.length_b   1.000
_cell.length_c   1.000
_cell.angle_alpha   90.00
_cell.angle_beta   90.00
_cell.angle_gamma   90.00
#
_symmetry.space_group_name_H-M   'P 1'
#
loop_
_entity.id
_entity.type
_entity.pdbx_description
1 polymer ?
#
loop_
_entity_poly.entity_id
_entity_poly.type
_entity_poly.pdbx_seq_one_letter_code
_entity_poly.pdbx_strand_id
1 'polypeptide(L)'
;NELEKLMYENFKYVGAPQYDESEIEFASKLKQTYDYIPDELPGSGTNLNSEVKSQVEKMYNSGNKVINDFIIPHVTNDYRSPGSTDVGDVSWLTPTAQIRVVCYPHNSPGHSWQNVSCGVTSIADKGLITAGKVIAGTAIDIFEDPSLLEKAKEEFVERAKEGYTCPIPEGVVPIVPGN
;
A
#
# COMPACT_ATOMS: atom_id res chain seq x y z
N ASN A 1 5.86 -10.65 -10.57
CA ASN A 1 5.07 -9.42 -10.46
C ASN A 1 5.82 -8.26 -11.10
N GLU A 2 5.74 -8.16 -12.42
CA GLU A 2 6.48 -7.18 -13.23
C GLU A 2 6.05 -5.74 -12.93
N LEU A 3 4.74 -5.48 -12.79
CA LEU A 3 4.24 -4.13 -12.47
C LEU A 3 4.63 -3.69 -11.05
N GLU A 4 4.58 -4.59 -10.06
CA GLU A 4 5.01 -4.25 -8.70
C GLU A 4 6.50 -3.90 -8.63
N LYS A 5 7.35 -4.63 -9.37
CA LYS A 5 8.79 -4.31 -9.46
C LYS A 5 9.01 -2.93 -10.06
N LEU A 6 8.35 -2.62 -11.18
CA LEU A 6 8.45 -1.32 -11.83
C LEU A 6 7.96 -0.18 -10.92
N MET A 7 6.83 -0.39 -10.24
CA MET A 7 6.28 0.55 -9.28
C MET A 7 7.21 0.76 -8.08
N TYR A 8 7.91 -0.30 -7.64
CA TYR A 8 8.91 -0.21 -6.58
C TYR A 8 10.16 0.59 -7.02
N GLU A 9 10.65 0.42 -8.24
CA GLU A 9 11.74 1.23 -8.78
C GLU A 9 11.36 2.72 -8.81
N ASN A 10 10.14 3.03 -9.27
CA ASN A 10 9.60 4.38 -9.24
C ASN A 10 9.44 4.90 -7.79
N PHE A 11 9.03 4.06 -6.85
CA PHE A 11 8.94 4.47 -5.44
C PHE A 11 10.31 4.82 -4.87
N LYS A 12 11.36 4.04 -5.17
CA LYS A 12 12.73 4.37 -4.78
C LYS A 12 13.21 5.68 -5.40
N TYR A 13 12.85 5.93 -6.66
CA TYR A 13 13.20 7.17 -7.34
C TYR A 13 12.52 8.39 -6.71
N VAL A 14 11.21 8.29 -6.42
CA VAL A 14 10.43 9.36 -5.78
C VAL A 14 10.84 9.58 -4.32
N GLY A 15 11.13 8.49 -3.60
CA GLY A 15 11.45 8.50 -2.18
C GLY A 15 10.22 8.45 -1.27
N ALA A 16 10.44 8.06 -0.01
CA ALA A 16 9.41 8.11 1.01
C ALA A 16 9.11 9.57 1.43
N PRO A 17 7.85 9.91 1.78
CA PRO A 17 7.52 11.22 2.32
C PRO A 17 8.36 11.56 3.55
N GLN A 18 8.72 12.84 3.68
CA GLN A 18 9.47 13.37 4.82
C GLN A 18 8.59 14.33 5.63
N TYR A 19 8.75 14.29 6.95
CA TYR A 19 7.87 15.00 7.88
C TYR A 19 8.63 16.03 8.72
N ASP A 20 7.98 17.16 8.98
CA ASP A 20 8.50 18.18 9.89
C ASP A 20 8.12 17.90 11.35
N GLU A 21 8.69 18.68 12.26
CA GLU A 21 8.47 18.53 13.70
C GLU A 21 6.99 18.63 14.11
N SER A 22 6.22 19.49 13.44
CA SER A 22 4.80 19.71 13.76
C SER A 22 3.94 18.50 13.36
N GLU A 23 4.26 17.88 12.23
CA GLU A 23 3.62 16.66 11.76
C GLU A 23 3.96 15.47 12.67
N ILE A 24 5.23 15.37 13.10
CA ILE A 24 5.66 14.35 14.06
C ILE A 24 4.97 14.55 15.42
N GLU A 25 4.84 15.79 15.89
CA GLU A 25 4.13 16.08 17.15
C GLU A 25 2.64 15.71 17.04
N PHE A 26 1.98 16.07 15.94
CA PHE A 26 0.59 15.71 15.69
C PHE A 26 0.40 14.19 15.65
N ALA A 27 1.24 13.47 14.90
CA ALA A 27 1.22 12.02 14.83
C ALA A 27 1.44 11.36 16.21
N SER A 28 2.34 11.93 17.02
CA SER A 28 2.62 11.47 18.39
C SER A 28 1.41 11.63 19.30
N LYS A 29 0.68 12.76 19.20
CA LYS A 29 -0.56 12.98 19.96
C LYS A 29 -1.64 11.99 19.56
N LEU A 30 -1.83 11.74 18.26
CA LEU A 30 -2.78 10.73 17.78
C LEU A 30 -2.42 9.33 18.28
N LYS A 31 -1.13 8.97 18.31
CA LYS A 31 -0.66 7.67 18.81
C LYS A 31 -1.04 7.41 20.27
N GLN A 32 -1.15 8.46 21.09
CA GLN A 32 -1.59 8.35 22.49
C GLN A 32 -3.09 8.02 22.64
N THR A 33 -3.86 8.01 21.55
CA THR A 33 -5.32 7.82 21.57
C THR A 33 -5.79 6.41 21.20
N TYR A 34 -4.86 5.50 20.87
CA TYR A 34 -5.18 4.10 20.60
C TYR A 34 -4.27 3.17 21.41
N ASP A 35 -4.89 2.26 22.16
CA ASP A 35 -4.22 1.35 23.09
C ASP A 35 -3.48 0.20 22.38
N TYR A 36 -3.79 -0.01 21.10
CA TYR A 36 -3.23 -1.10 20.30
C TYR A 36 -1.99 -0.62 19.55
N ILE A 37 -0.82 -0.93 20.10
CA ILE A 37 0.44 -0.92 19.35
C ILE A 37 0.79 -2.40 19.14
N PRO A 38 0.45 -3.00 17.97
CA PRO A 38 0.97 -4.32 17.65
C PRO A 38 2.49 -4.27 17.75
N ASP A 39 3.07 -5.30 18.36
CA ASP A 39 4.52 -5.51 18.43
C ASP A 39 5.12 -5.93 17.07
N GLU A 40 4.38 -5.62 16.00
CA GLU A 40 4.69 -5.99 14.62
C GLU A 40 5.36 -4.82 13.91
N LEU A 41 6.37 -5.17 13.12
CA LEU A 41 7.02 -4.23 12.23
C LEU A 41 6.06 -3.82 11.11
N PRO A 42 6.22 -2.61 10.55
CA PRO A 42 5.41 -2.20 9.41
C PRO A 42 5.64 -3.10 8.19
N GLY A 43 4.57 -3.31 7.43
CA GLY A 43 4.57 -3.99 6.13
C GLY A 43 4.46 -5.50 6.19
N SER A 44 3.57 -6.05 5.37
CA SER A 44 3.28 -7.50 5.31
C SER A 44 4.50 -8.37 5.00
N GLY A 45 5.50 -7.84 4.29
CA GLY A 45 6.74 -8.57 3.96
C GLY A 45 7.59 -8.95 5.18
N THR A 46 7.47 -8.23 6.30
CA THR A 46 8.25 -8.50 7.52
C THR A 46 7.85 -9.79 8.23
N ASN A 47 6.59 -10.20 8.08
CA ASN A 47 6.07 -11.46 8.64
C ASN A 47 6.42 -12.69 7.77
N LEU A 48 6.93 -12.47 6.55
CA LEU A 48 7.08 -13.50 5.52
C LEU A 48 8.53 -13.73 5.10
N ASN A 49 9.41 -12.76 5.36
CA ASN A 49 10.80 -12.82 4.94
C ASN A 49 11.73 -12.25 6.03
N SER A 50 12.63 -13.10 6.55
CA SER A 50 13.54 -12.75 7.64
C SER A 50 14.57 -11.68 7.27
N GLU A 51 14.97 -11.60 6.01
CA GLU A 51 15.87 -10.56 5.51
C GLU A 51 15.16 -9.21 5.47
N VAL A 52 13.93 -9.16 4.91
CA VAL A 52 13.09 -7.95 4.93
C VAL A 52 12.82 -7.53 6.37
N LYS A 53 12.52 -8.48 7.27
CA LYS A 53 12.36 -8.22 8.70
C LYS A 53 13.60 -7.53 9.28
N SER A 54 14.79 -8.09 9.10
CA SER A 54 16.04 -7.50 9.62
C SER A 54 16.32 -6.11 9.06
N GLN A 55 16.04 -5.89 7.77
CA GLN A 55 16.19 -4.57 7.16
C GLN A 55 15.21 -3.54 7.74
N VAL A 56 13.93 -3.92 7.89
CA VAL A 56 12.91 -3.05 8.47
C VAL A 56 13.19 -2.77 9.95
N GLU A 57 13.65 -3.74 10.74
CA GLU A 57 14.06 -3.51 12.15
C GLU A 57 15.10 -2.40 12.28
N LYS A 58 16.09 -2.39 11.38
CA LYS A 58 17.13 -1.35 11.34
C LYS A 58 16.55 0.02 10.95
N MET A 59 15.67 0.06 9.96
CA MET A 59 15.03 1.32 9.49
C MET A 59 14.03 1.87 10.50
N TYR A 60 13.30 0.99 11.18
CA TYR A 60 12.26 1.32 12.15
C TYR A 60 12.82 1.85 13.48
N ASN A 61 14.14 1.76 13.66
CA ASN A 61 14.89 2.36 14.79
C ASN A 61 14.29 2.02 16.16
N SER A 62 14.10 0.72 16.42
CA SER A 62 13.57 0.19 17.69
C SER A 62 12.19 0.72 18.09
N GLY A 63 11.32 1.04 17.13
CA GLY A 63 9.94 1.49 17.42
C GLY A 63 9.82 2.97 17.81
N ASN A 64 10.90 3.73 17.70
CA ASN A 64 10.90 5.17 18.00
C ASN A 64 10.22 6.03 16.91
N LYS A 65 9.84 5.44 15.77
CA LYS A 65 9.12 6.15 14.70
C LYS A 65 7.61 6.13 14.93
N VAL A 66 7.01 7.32 15.02
CA VAL A 66 5.53 7.48 15.10
C VAL A 66 4.86 7.42 13.73
N ILE A 67 5.61 7.70 12.68
CA ILE A 67 5.19 7.66 11.29
C ILE A 67 6.34 7.08 10.44
N ASN A 68 6.01 6.30 9.41
CA ASN A 68 7.02 5.68 8.56
C ASN A 68 7.53 6.68 7.52
N ASP A 69 8.83 6.82 7.39
CA ASP A 69 9.53 7.73 6.47
C ASP A 69 10.55 6.98 5.58
N PHE A 70 10.35 5.67 5.42
CA PHE A 70 11.20 4.77 4.65
C PHE A 70 10.37 3.85 3.77
N ILE A 71 11.01 3.29 2.74
CA ILE A 71 10.39 2.33 1.81
C ILE A 71 10.75 0.92 2.27
N ILE A 72 9.75 0.07 2.39
CA ILE A 72 9.94 -1.33 2.75
C ILE A 72 10.50 -2.08 1.54
N PRO A 73 11.57 -2.89 1.72
CA PRO A 73 12.13 -3.67 0.63
C PRO A 73 11.08 -4.53 -0.06
N HIS A 74 11.02 -4.46 -1.39
CA HIS A 74 10.09 -5.25 -2.17
C HIS A 74 10.47 -6.73 -2.11
N VAL A 75 9.50 -7.56 -1.71
CA VAL A 75 9.57 -9.01 -1.79
C VAL A 75 8.28 -9.52 -2.38
N THR A 76 8.38 -10.29 -3.46
CA THR A 76 7.21 -11.00 -4.01
C THR A 76 6.91 -12.22 -3.13
N ASN A 77 5.65 -12.42 -2.78
CA ASN A 77 5.17 -13.57 -2.03
C ASN A 77 3.68 -13.81 -2.34
N ASP A 78 3.17 -14.99 -1.95
CA ASP A 78 1.77 -15.37 -2.18
C ASP A 78 0.84 -15.02 -1.01
N TYR A 79 1.29 -14.20 -0.06
CA TYR A 79 0.45 -13.79 1.07
C TYR A 79 -0.69 -12.92 0.59
N ARG A 80 -1.89 -13.28 1.01
CA ARG A 80 -3.13 -12.58 0.70
C ARG A 80 -3.57 -11.83 1.94
N SER A 81 -3.47 -10.51 1.91
CA SER A 81 -4.03 -9.67 2.97
C SER A 81 -5.55 -9.61 2.77
N PRO A 82 -6.36 -10.08 3.74
CA PRO A 82 -7.81 -9.99 3.62
C PRO A 82 -8.24 -8.52 3.69
N GLY A 83 -8.77 -8.00 2.59
CA GLY A 83 -9.34 -6.67 2.46
C GLY A 83 -10.49 -6.68 1.47
N SER A 84 -11.46 -5.79 1.63
CA SER A 84 -12.58 -5.65 0.71
C SER A 84 -12.34 -4.46 -0.20
N THR A 85 -12.09 -4.73 -1.48
CA THR A 85 -11.88 -3.71 -2.52
C THR A 85 -12.34 -4.27 -3.87
N ASP A 86 -12.95 -3.41 -4.67
CA ASP A 86 -13.29 -3.63 -6.08
C ASP A 86 -12.08 -3.93 -6.96
N VAL A 87 -10.88 -3.47 -6.58
CA VAL A 87 -9.61 -3.80 -7.24
C VAL A 87 -9.38 -5.31 -7.27
N GLY A 88 -9.93 -6.06 -6.31
CA GLY A 88 -9.94 -7.52 -6.33
C GLY A 88 -10.54 -8.07 -7.61
N ASP A 89 -11.73 -7.59 -8.01
CA ASP A 89 -12.40 -7.99 -9.24
C ASP A 89 -11.62 -7.54 -10.48
N VAL A 90 -11.16 -6.28 -10.50
CA VAL A 90 -10.39 -5.71 -11.62
C VAL A 90 -9.10 -6.50 -11.88
N SER A 91 -8.43 -6.96 -10.81
CA SER A 91 -7.19 -7.72 -10.90
C SER A 91 -7.32 -9.10 -11.55
N TRP A 92 -8.55 -9.59 -11.78
CA TRP A 92 -8.81 -10.79 -12.57
C TRP A 92 -9.01 -10.52 -14.07
N LEU A 93 -9.10 -9.25 -14.48
CA LEU A 93 -9.36 -8.85 -15.86
C LEU A 93 -8.13 -8.25 -16.56
N THR A 94 -7.18 -7.70 -15.80
CA THR A 94 -6.02 -6.99 -16.35
C THR A 94 -4.83 -7.05 -15.38
N PRO A 95 -3.57 -6.99 -15.89
CA PRO A 95 -2.41 -6.74 -15.04
C PRO A 95 -2.67 -5.57 -14.09
N THR A 96 -2.44 -5.80 -12.80
CA THR A 96 -2.77 -4.85 -11.73
C THR A 96 -1.66 -4.81 -10.69
N ALA A 97 -1.25 -3.61 -10.29
CA ALA A 97 -0.38 -3.37 -9.14
C ALA A 97 -0.97 -2.27 -8.27
N GLN A 98 -0.66 -2.30 -6.98
CA GLN A 98 -1.11 -1.31 -6.00
C GLN A 98 0.09 -0.82 -5.19
N ILE A 99 0.03 0.45 -4.77
CA ILE A 99 1.00 1.04 -3.85
C ILE A 99 0.30 1.48 -2.57
N ARG A 100 0.98 1.29 -1.43
CA ARG A 100 0.61 1.90 -0.16
C ARG A 100 1.64 2.94 0.21
N VAL A 101 1.19 4.19 0.32
CA VAL A 101 1.99 5.28 0.86
C VAL A 101 1.35 5.71 2.18
N VAL A 102 2.21 6.09 3.12
CA VAL A 102 1.83 6.52 4.46
C VAL A 102 1.05 7.85 4.41
N CYS A 103 -0.14 7.86 5.02
CA CYS A 103 -0.98 9.06 5.15
C CYS A 103 -1.46 9.29 6.59
N TYR A 104 -1.05 8.45 7.53
CA TYR A 104 -1.46 8.48 8.93
C TYR A 104 -0.39 7.79 9.80
N PRO A 105 -0.41 8.03 11.13
CA PRO A 105 0.55 7.45 12.06
C PRO A 105 0.59 5.92 11.99
N HIS A 106 1.75 5.37 12.31
CA HIS A 106 1.96 3.93 12.33
C HIS A 106 1.02 3.26 13.34
N ASN A 107 0.48 2.10 12.95
CA ASN A 107 -0.47 1.29 13.73
C ASN A 107 -1.82 1.94 14.05
N SER A 108 -2.14 3.09 13.44
CA SER A 108 -3.47 3.67 13.55
C SER A 108 -4.52 2.67 13.00
N PRO A 109 -5.57 2.33 13.78
CA PRO A 109 -6.58 1.36 13.35
C PRO A 109 -7.28 1.80 12.05
N GLY A 110 -7.57 0.84 11.17
CA GLY A 110 -8.40 1.09 9.99
C GLY A 110 -9.81 1.51 10.38
N HIS A 111 -10.49 2.29 9.51
CA HIS A 111 -11.86 2.78 9.74
C HIS A 111 -12.06 3.56 11.05
N SER A 112 -11.03 4.29 11.48
CA SER A 112 -11.02 5.01 12.76
C SER A 112 -11.07 6.53 12.57
N TRP A 113 -11.52 7.25 13.60
CA TRP A 113 -11.53 8.71 13.59
C TRP A 113 -10.11 9.29 13.57
N GLN A 114 -9.10 8.53 14.03
CA GLN A 114 -7.69 8.89 13.96
C GLN A 114 -7.23 9.01 12.50
N ASN A 115 -7.59 8.04 11.64
CA ASN A 115 -7.28 8.12 10.21
C ASN A 115 -8.02 9.29 9.54
N VAL A 116 -9.30 9.49 9.89
CA VAL A 116 -10.10 10.63 9.37
C VAL A 116 -9.44 11.96 9.73
N SER A 117 -8.93 12.11 10.95
CA SER A 117 -8.28 13.33 11.44
C SER A 117 -7.00 13.67 10.67
N CYS A 118 -6.36 12.70 10.03
CA CYS A 118 -5.18 12.92 9.19
C CYS A 118 -5.54 13.44 7.79
N GLY A 119 -6.76 13.16 7.30
CA GLY A 119 -7.15 13.34 5.89
C GLY A 119 -7.13 14.77 5.35
N VAL A 120 -7.03 15.78 6.22
CA VAL A 120 -6.95 17.21 5.85
C VAL A 120 -5.63 17.86 6.29
N THR A 121 -4.62 17.03 6.59
CA THR A 121 -3.30 17.48 7.05
C THR A 121 -2.26 17.34 5.95
N SER A 122 -1.13 18.04 6.10
CA SER A 122 0.01 17.91 5.19
C SER A 122 0.60 16.49 5.15
N ILE A 123 0.40 15.67 6.17
CA ILE A 123 0.78 14.25 6.16
C ILE A 123 0.03 13.49 5.04
N ALA A 124 -1.28 13.70 4.94
CA ALA A 124 -2.10 13.06 3.91
C ALA A 124 -1.77 13.62 2.52
N ASP A 125 -1.55 14.93 2.39
CA ASP A 125 -1.15 15.55 1.12
C ASP A 125 0.18 15.00 0.60
N LYS A 126 1.19 14.89 1.48
CA LYS A 126 2.50 14.33 1.14
C LYS A 126 2.38 12.87 0.71
N GLY A 127 1.61 12.06 1.44
CA GLY A 127 1.35 10.67 1.08
C GLY A 127 0.66 10.53 -0.26
N LEU A 128 -0.39 11.33 -0.50
CA LEU A 128 -1.14 11.36 -1.76
C LEU A 128 -0.26 11.77 -2.95
N ILE A 129 0.50 12.85 -2.82
CA ILE A 129 1.37 13.35 -3.89
C ILE A 129 2.49 12.34 -4.19
N THR A 130 3.07 11.71 -3.18
CA THR A 130 4.06 10.65 -3.40
C THR A 130 3.46 9.46 -4.13
N ALA A 131 2.27 8.97 -3.72
CA ALA A 131 1.59 7.89 -4.43
C ALA A 131 1.30 8.26 -5.89
N GLY A 132 0.78 9.48 -6.12
CA GLY A 132 0.49 10.00 -7.45
C GLY A 132 1.73 10.05 -8.36
N LYS A 133 2.87 10.52 -7.83
CA LYS A 133 4.15 10.53 -8.57
C LYS A 133 4.61 9.13 -8.94
N VAL A 134 4.49 8.16 -8.03
CA VAL A 134 4.91 6.78 -8.30
C VAL A 134 4.03 6.14 -9.38
N ILE A 135 2.71 6.32 -9.30
CA ILE A 135 1.76 5.81 -10.30
C ILE A 135 2.03 6.48 -11.66
N ALA A 136 2.23 7.80 -11.67
CA ALA A 136 2.52 8.54 -12.90
C ALA A 136 3.85 8.12 -13.53
N GLY A 137 4.91 7.99 -12.74
CA GLY A 137 6.22 7.50 -13.22
C GLY A 137 6.13 6.10 -13.79
N THR A 138 5.41 5.20 -13.11
CA THR A 138 5.15 3.83 -13.60
C THR A 138 4.42 3.84 -14.95
N ALA A 139 3.42 4.72 -15.10
CA ALA A 139 2.69 4.85 -16.36
C ALA A 139 3.59 5.43 -17.48
N ILE A 140 4.40 6.44 -17.17
CA ILE A 140 5.37 7.01 -18.12
C ILE A 140 6.32 5.93 -18.62
N ASP A 141 6.93 5.15 -17.72
CA ASP A 141 7.84 4.07 -18.09
C ASP A 141 7.18 3.05 -19.02
N ILE A 142 5.90 2.71 -18.76
CA ILE A 142 5.13 1.80 -19.63
C ILE A 142 4.85 2.42 -21.01
N PHE A 143 4.58 3.72 -21.08
CA PHE A 143 4.36 4.40 -22.36
C PHE A 143 5.65 4.55 -23.16
N GLU A 144 6.79 4.74 -22.49
CA GLU A 144 8.11 4.86 -23.12
C GLU A 144 8.68 3.50 -23.56
N ASP A 145 8.45 2.44 -22.77
CA ASP A 145 8.80 1.06 -23.09
C ASP A 145 7.59 0.12 -23.00
N PRO A 146 6.83 -0.05 -24.10
CA PRO A 146 5.69 -0.95 -24.16
C PRO A 146 6.04 -2.42 -23.85
N SER A 147 7.31 -2.84 -23.92
CA SER A 147 7.70 -4.21 -23.58
C SER A 147 7.47 -4.54 -22.10
N LEU A 148 7.46 -3.53 -21.22
CA LEU A 148 7.12 -3.68 -19.81
C LEU A 148 5.67 -4.15 -19.64
N LEU A 149 4.75 -3.60 -20.42
CA LEU A 149 3.34 -4.01 -20.41
C LEU A 149 3.16 -5.42 -20.98
N GLU A 150 3.88 -5.78 -22.05
CA GLU A 150 3.78 -7.13 -22.62
C GLU A 150 4.25 -8.20 -21.62
N LYS A 151 5.36 -7.98 -20.92
CA LYS A 151 5.81 -8.87 -19.83
C LYS A 151 4.78 -8.99 -18.70
N ALA A 152 4.14 -7.87 -18.34
CA ALA A 152 3.10 -7.88 -17.32
C ALA A 152 1.84 -8.66 -17.76
N LYS A 153 1.47 -8.59 -19.05
CA LYS A 153 0.38 -9.39 -19.63
C LYS A 153 0.71 -10.88 -19.67
N GLU A 154 1.93 -11.23 -20.06
CA GLU A 154 2.41 -12.63 -20.05
C GLU A 154 2.34 -13.22 -18.64
N GLU A 155 2.83 -12.51 -17.62
CA GLU A 155 2.68 -12.93 -16.23
C GLU A 155 1.20 -13.09 -15.82
N PHE A 156 0.36 -12.13 -16.21
CA PHE A 156 -1.06 -12.14 -15.86
C PHE A 156 -1.79 -13.34 -16.43
N VAL A 157 -1.54 -13.71 -17.70
CA VAL A 157 -2.16 -14.90 -18.33
C VAL A 157 -1.88 -16.16 -17.52
N GLU A 158 -0.64 -16.33 -17.04
CA GLU A 158 -0.27 -17.48 -16.23
C GLU A 158 -0.89 -17.46 -14.83
N ARG A 159 -0.98 -16.28 -14.19
CA ARG A 159 -1.52 -16.13 -12.83
C ARG A 159 -3.04 -16.21 -12.79
N ALA A 160 -3.73 -15.76 -13.83
CA ALA A 160 -5.19 -15.72 -13.91
C ALA A 160 -5.80 -16.96 -14.60
N LYS A 161 -4.98 -17.95 -14.98
CA LYS A 161 -5.41 -19.13 -15.77
C LYS A 161 -6.57 -19.93 -15.17
N GLU A 162 -6.72 -19.92 -13.85
CA GLU A 162 -7.81 -20.64 -13.15
C GLU A 162 -9.17 -19.95 -13.31
N GLY A 163 -9.15 -18.70 -13.78
CA GLY A 163 -10.35 -17.87 -13.94
C GLY A 163 -10.89 -17.34 -12.62
N TYR A 164 -11.83 -16.41 -12.74
CA TYR A 164 -12.49 -15.78 -11.61
C TYR A 164 -13.93 -16.26 -11.49
N THR A 165 -14.33 -16.69 -10.30
CA THR A 165 -15.74 -16.87 -9.94
C THR A 165 -16.12 -15.80 -8.93
N CYS A 166 -17.02 -14.91 -9.32
CA CYS A 166 -17.53 -13.87 -8.42
C CYS A 166 -18.20 -14.53 -7.20
N PRO A 167 -17.81 -14.18 -5.97
CA PRO A 167 -18.42 -14.74 -4.76
C PRO A 167 -19.82 -14.16 -4.51
N ILE A 168 -20.19 -13.07 -5.21
CA ILE A 168 -21.52 -12.48 -5.15
C ILE A 168 -22.44 -13.28 -6.09
N PRO A 169 -23.56 -13.83 -5.59
CA PRO A 169 -24.51 -14.57 -6.43
C PRO A 169 -25.06 -13.73 -7.58
N GLU A 170 -25.37 -14.40 -8.69
CA GLU A 170 -25.98 -13.76 -9.85
C GLU A 170 -27.31 -13.10 -9.48
N GLY A 171 -27.52 -11.87 -9.97
CA GLY A 171 -28.76 -11.11 -9.74
C GLY A 171 -28.83 -10.35 -8.39
N VAL A 172 -27.82 -10.47 -7.52
CA VAL A 172 -27.76 -9.63 -6.32
C VAL A 172 -27.47 -8.18 -6.72
N VAL A 173 -28.38 -7.29 -6.34
CA VAL A 173 -28.23 -5.84 -6.49
C VAL A 173 -28.08 -5.19 -5.11
N PRO A 174 -27.40 -4.03 -5.01
CA PRO A 174 -27.32 -3.29 -3.76
C PRO A 174 -28.72 -2.96 -3.23
N ILE A 175 -28.99 -3.33 -1.97
CA ILE A 175 -30.21 -2.91 -1.28
C ILE A 175 -29.95 -1.53 -0.70
N VAL A 176 -30.76 -0.54 -1.08
CA VAL A 176 -30.69 0.81 -0.49
C VAL A 176 -31.10 0.70 0.99
N PRO A 177 -30.24 1.09 1.95
CA PRO A 177 -30.61 1.05 3.36
C PRO A 177 -31.76 2.01 3.65
N GLY A 178 -32.83 1.55 4.31
CA GLY A 178 -33.93 2.39 4.80
C GLY A 178 -35.25 2.37 4.01
N ASN A 179 -35.43 1.42 3.09
CA ASN A 179 -36.74 1.08 2.50
C ASN A 179 -37.30 -0.21 3.10
#